data_AF-A0A258L9N1-F1
#
_entry.id   AF-A0A258L9N1-F1
#
_cell.length_a   1.000
_cell.length_b   1.000
_cell.length_c   1.000
_cell.angle_alpha   90.00
_cell.angle_beta   90.00
_cell.angle_gamma   90.00
#
_symmetry.space_group_name_H-M   'P 1'
#
loop_
_entity.id
_entity.type
_entity.pdbx_description
1 polymer ?
#
loop_
_entity_poly.entity_id
_entity_poly.type
_entity_poly.pdbx_seq_one_letter_code
_entity_poly.pdbx_strand_id
1 'polypeptide(L)'
;GAEKSGVSAATVDLYSNKNVVLTPIQDNSVDAIQQVKNLWQSCGANVSEMSAATHDSIFAAVSHLPHLLAFALVDDIASRPNAEQLFGFAASGFRDFTRIAGSHPEMWRDISLANKTALLSELIAYQAELAQLKQLLENEDGAGLQALFERASTARNAWAKRKDQ
;
A
#
# COMPACT_ATOMS: atom_id res chain seq x y z
N GLY A 1 2.21 16.46 -8.12
CA GLY A 1 1.61 15.20 -8.57
C GLY A 1 2.54 14.06 -8.22
N ALA A 2 2.15 12.79 -8.43
CA ALA A 2 2.90 11.63 -7.90
C ALA A 2 3.36 11.87 -6.43
N GLU A 3 4.57 11.48 -6.05
CA GLU A 3 5.15 11.76 -4.73
C GLU A 3 5.65 13.22 -4.52
N LYS A 4 5.43 14.14 -5.48
CA LYS A 4 5.92 15.53 -5.44
C LYS A 4 4.80 16.51 -5.10
N SER A 5 5.09 17.42 -4.16
CA SER A 5 4.16 18.42 -3.65
C SER A 5 4.25 19.77 -4.40
N GLY A 6 3.15 20.54 -4.40
CA GLY A 6 3.05 21.89 -4.99
C GLY A 6 2.46 21.94 -6.40
N VAL A 7 1.93 23.12 -6.78
CA VAL A 7 1.29 23.38 -8.09
C VAL A 7 2.24 23.17 -9.27
N SER A 8 3.54 23.43 -9.08
CA SER A 8 4.59 23.20 -10.08
C SER A 8 4.77 21.72 -10.43
N ALA A 9 4.30 20.80 -9.60
CA ALA A 9 4.33 19.36 -9.85
C ALA A 9 3.03 18.84 -10.50
N ALA A 10 2.11 19.73 -10.90
CA ALA A 10 0.89 19.34 -11.60
C ALA A 10 1.23 18.85 -13.02
N THR A 11 0.54 17.80 -13.45
CA THR A 11 0.67 17.23 -14.80
C THR A 11 -0.73 17.05 -15.37
N VAL A 12 -0.88 17.35 -16.66
CA VAL A 12 -2.19 17.37 -17.34
C VAL A 12 -2.82 15.98 -17.39
N ASP A 13 -1.98 14.94 -17.42
CA ASP A 13 -2.34 13.54 -17.53
C ASP A 13 -2.25 12.78 -16.19
N LEU A 14 -2.18 13.49 -15.06
CA LEU A 14 -1.99 12.89 -13.72
C LEU A 14 -2.99 11.76 -13.43
N TYR A 15 -4.23 11.90 -13.88
CA TYR A 15 -5.32 10.97 -13.63
C TYR A 15 -5.60 10.01 -14.80
N SER A 16 -4.89 10.14 -15.91
CA SER A 16 -5.07 9.27 -17.07
C SER A 16 -4.75 7.81 -16.70
N ASN A 17 -5.72 6.92 -16.96
CA ASN A 17 -5.68 5.50 -16.60
C ASN A 17 -5.46 5.21 -15.10
N LYS A 18 -5.75 6.19 -14.23
CA LYS A 18 -5.69 6.00 -12.76
C LYS A 18 -7.05 5.62 -12.22
N ASN A 19 -7.04 4.80 -11.17
CA ASN A 19 -8.27 4.46 -10.46
C ASN A 19 -8.67 5.63 -9.56
N VAL A 20 -9.91 6.07 -9.67
CA VAL A 20 -10.55 7.02 -8.76
C VAL A 20 -11.73 6.30 -8.12
N VAL A 21 -11.78 6.30 -6.80
CA VAL A 21 -12.88 5.70 -6.05
C VAL A 21 -13.81 6.81 -5.56
N LEU A 22 -15.09 6.69 -5.88
CA LEU A 22 -16.14 7.49 -5.27
C LEU A 22 -16.77 6.70 -4.13
N THR A 23 -17.00 7.36 -3.00
CA THR A 23 -17.66 6.77 -1.83
C THR A 23 -18.97 7.48 -1.53
N PRO A 24 -20.01 7.30 -2.39
CA PRO A 24 -21.28 8.00 -2.22
C PRO A 24 -21.94 7.64 -0.89
N ILE A 25 -22.58 8.62 -0.26
CA ILE A 25 -23.43 8.45 0.92
C ILE A 25 -24.91 8.60 0.54
N GLN A 26 -25.81 8.17 1.42
CA GLN A 26 -27.26 8.17 1.15
C GLN A 26 -27.82 9.57 0.82
N ASP A 27 -27.23 10.62 1.39
CA ASP A 27 -27.66 12.00 1.17
C ASP A 27 -27.19 12.59 -0.17
N ASN A 28 -26.32 11.89 -0.90
CA ASN A 28 -25.91 12.35 -2.23
C ASN A 28 -27.01 12.07 -3.25
N SER A 29 -27.39 13.09 -4.03
CA SER A 29 -28.27 12.87 -5.17
C SER A 29 -27.57 12.07 -6.26
N VAL A 30 -28.34 11.26 -6.98
CA VAL A 30 -27.83 10.47 -8.12
C VAL A 30 -27.19 11.38 -9.17
N ASP A 31 -27.80 12.54 -9.43
CA ASP A 31 -27.27 13.52 -10.40
C ASP A 31 -25.91 14.08 -9.99
N ALA A 32 -25.71 14.38 -8.69
CA ALA A 32 -24.43 14.88 -8.20
C ALA A 32 -23.34 13.80 -8.31
N ILE A 33 -23.64 12.55 -7.95
CA ILE A 33 -22.72 11.43 -8.10
C ILE A 33 -22.33 11.26 -9.58
N GLN A 34 -23.30 11.29 -10.49
CA GLN A 34 -23.06 11.13 -11.92
C GLN A 34 -22.24 12.30 -12.49
N GLN A 35 -22.47 13.53 -12.03
CA GLN A 35 -21.69 14.69 -12.46
C GLN A 35 -20.22 14.57 -12.05
N VAL A 36 -19.94 14.20 -10.80
CA VAL A 36 -18.57 13.99 -10.29
C VAL A 36 -17.89 12.82 -11.01
N LYS A 37 -18.63 11.75 -11.27
CA LYS A 37 -18.14 10.60 -12.05
C LYS A 37 -17.73 11.00 -13.46
N ASN A 38 -18.59 11.74 -14.17
CA ASN A 38 -18.31 12.22 -15.52
C ASN A 38 -17.10 13.16 -15.54
N LEU A 39 -16.92 14.00 -14.52
CA LEU A 39 -15.76 14.88 -14.39
C LEU A 39 -14.46 14.05 -14.35
N TRP A 40 -14.37 13.06 -13.46
CA TRP A 40 -13.19 12.21 -13.35
C TRP A 40 -12.92 11.38 -14.60
N GLN A 41 -13.98 10.86 -15.23
CA GLN A 41 -13.85 10.13 -16.50
C GLN A 41 -13.36 11.04 -17.63
N SER A 42 -13.75 12.31 -17.64
CA SER A 42 -13.24 13.31 -18.60
C SER A 42 -11.75 13.60 -18.41
N CYS A 43 -11.20 13.38 -17.21
CA CYS A 43 -9.76 13.40 -16.93
C CYS A 43 -9.05 12.08 -17.30
N GLY A 44 -9.75 11.10 -17.88
CA GLY A 44 -9.22 9.79 -18.26
C GLY A 44 -9.11 8.79 -17.11
N ALA A 45 -9.76 9.04 -15.97
CA ALA A 45 -9.73 8.13 -14.83
C ALA A 45 -10.69 6.95 -14.97
N ASN A 46 -10.30 5.81 -14.40
CA ASN A 46 -11.17 4.65 -14.20
C ASN A 46 -11.93 4.83 -12.88
N VAL A 47 -13.21 5.15 -12.96
CA VAL A 47 -14.02 5.44 -11.77
C VAL A 47 -14.76 4.20 -11.27
N SER A 48 -14.60 3.87 -9.99
CA SER A 48 -15.39 2.87 -9.28
C SER A 48 -16.12 3.47 -8.08
N GLU A 49 -17.20 2.81 -7.66
CA GLU A 49 -18.00 3.22 -6.51
C GLU A 49 -17.97 2.12 -5.44
N MET A 50 -17.81 2.49 -4.18
CA MET A 50 -17.90 1.57 -3.03
C MET A 50 -18.26 2.34 -1.75
N SER A 51 -18.57 1.64 -0.66
CA SER A 51 -18.77 2.32 0.63
C SER A 51 -17.45 2.87 1.19
N ALA A 52 -17.52 3.92 2.01
CA ALA A 52 -16.35 4.45 2.70
C ALA A 52 -15.63 3.39 3.55
N ALA A 53 -16.39 2.53 4.25
CA ALA A 53 -15.82 1.45 5.04
C ALA A 53 -15.09 0.41 4.18
N THR A 54 -15.64 0.07 3.01
CA THR A 54 -15.00 -0.84 2.04
C THR A 54 -13.73 -0.23 1.48
N HIS A 55 -13.75 1.05 1.11
CA HIS A 55 -12.57 1.80 0.68
C HIS A 55 -11.46 1.70 1.74
N ASP A 56 -11.76 2.07 2.98
CA ASP A 56 -10.78 2.12 4.05
C ASP A 56 -10.20 0.74 4.38
N SER A 57 -11.01 -0.31 4.38
CA SER A 57 -10.53 -1.69 4.57
C SER A 57 -9.61 -2.14 3.44
N ILE A 58 -9.97 -1.89 2.18
CA ILE A 58 -9.13 -2.26 1.03
C ILE A 58 -7.79 -1.53 1.11
N PHE A 59 -7.80 -0.21 1.28
CA PHE A 59 -6.58 0.59 1.28
C PHE A 59 -5.75 0.43 2.55
N ALA A 60 -6.34 0.02 3.67
CA ALA A 60 -5.57 -0.44 4.83
C ALA A 60 -4.63 -1.59 4.44
N ALA A 61 -5.16 -2.63 3.77
CA ALA A 61 -4.40 -3.81 3.39
C ALA A 61 -3.39 -3.53 2.25
N VAL A 62 -3.82 -2.85 1.17
CA VAL A 62 -3.01 -2.76 -0.06
C VAL A 62 -2.19 -1.47 -0.19
N SER A 63 -2.33 -0.52 0.74
CA SER A 63 -1.64 0.78 0.70
C SER A 63 -1.04 1.18 2.05
N HIS A 64 -1.85 1.26 3.11
CA HIS A 64 -1.41 1.82 4.39
C HIS A 64 -0.50 0.89 5.17
N LEU A 65 -0.85 -0.39 5.29
CA LEU A 65 0.00 -1.40 5.93
C LEU A 65 1.38 -1.46 5.25
N PRO A 66 1.52 -1.57 3.92
CA PRO A 66 2.82 -1.51 3.25
C PRO A 66 3.67 -0.30 3.65
N HIS A 67 3.07 0.89 3.79
CA HIS A 67 3.81 2.07 4.23
C HIS A 67 4.31 1.93 5.66
N LEU A 68 3.47 1.48 6.59
CA LEU A 68 3.89 1.25 7.99
C LEU A 68 5.04 0.24 8.08
N LEU A 69 4.96 -0.86 7.32
CA LEU A 69 6.01 -1.87 7.31
C LEU A 69 7.33 -1.33 6.73
N ALA A 70 7.26 -0.51 5.69
CA ALA A 70 8.44 0.14 5.13
C ALA A 70 9.07 1.15 6.11
N PHE A 71 8.26 1.98 6.77
CA PHE A 71 8.74 2.90 7.81
C PHE A 71 9.39 2.14 8.97
N ALA A 72 8.73 1.11 9.49
CA ALA A 72 9.23 0.31 10.60
C ALA A 72 10.56 -0.39 10.26
N LEU A 73 10.69 -0.95 9.06
CA LEU A 73 11.93 -1.60 8.63
C LEU A 73 13.10 -0.61 8.51
N VAL A 74 12.87 0.58 7.94
CA VAL A 74 13.92 1.60 7.79
C VAL A 74 14.33 2.17 9.14
N ASP A 75 13.36 2.47 10.01
CA ASP A 75 13.60 3.00 11.36
C ASP A 75 14.39 2.00 12.22
N ASP A 76 14.01 0.72 12.19
CA ASP A 76 14.74 -0.35 12.87
C ASP A 76 16.21 -0.40 12.40
N ILE A 77 16.47 -0.45 11.09
CA ILE A 77 17.85 -0.51 10.57
C ILE A 77 18.64 0.74 10.96
N ALA A 78 18.04 1.92 10.87
CA ALA A 78 18.68 3.19 11.22
C ALA A 78 19.05 3.25 12.72
N SER A 79 18.30 2.57 13.59
CA SER A 79 18.58 2.53 15.03
C SER A 79 19.70 1.56 15.44
N ARG A 80 20.19 0.72 14.52
CA ARG A 80 21.20 -0.31 14.82
C ARG A 80 22.61 0.28 14.88
N PRO A 81 23.50 -0.25 15.75
CA PRO A 81 24.90 0.21 15.83
C PRO A 81 25.68 0.10 14.51
N ASN A 82 25.30 -0.82 13.62
CA ASN A 82 25.93 -1.06 12.32
C ASN A 82 25.10 -0.53 11.14
N ALA A 83 24.25 0.49 11.35
CA ALA A 83 23.37 1.05 10.32
C ALA A 83 24.11 1.43 9.02
N GLU A 84 25.26 2.12 9.12
CA GLU A 84 26.05 2.52 7.94
C GLU A 84 26.46 1.31 7.09
N GLN A 85 26.87 0.22 7.74
CA GLN A 85 27.23 -1.03 7.06
C GLN A 85 26.00 -1.65 6.39
N LEU A 86 24.87 -1.74 7.11
CA LEU A 86 23.63 -2.31 6.57
C LEU A 86 23.14 -1.54 5.35
N PHE A 87 23.11 -0.20 5.42
CA PHE A 87 22.76 0.63 4.28
C PHE A 87 23.80 0.56 3.15
N GLY A 88 25.08 0.40 3.47
CA GLY A 88 26.15 0.22 2.49
C GLY A 88 26.01 -1.05 1.64
N PHE A 89 25.36 -2.10 2.16
CA PHE A 89 25.06 -3.34 1.43
C PHE A 89 23.63 -3.40 0.88
N ALA A 90 22.80 -2.39 1.11
CA ALA A 90 21.44 -2.37 0.63
C ALA A 90 21.40 -2.32 -0.91
N ALA A 91 20.79 -3.33 -1.52
CA ALA A 91 20.67 -3.45 -2.97
C ALA A 91 19.29 -3.01 -3.49
N SER A 92 19.04 -3.25 -4.78
CA SER A 92 17.78 -2.88 -5.46
C SER A 92 16.53 -3.41 -4.76
N GLY A 93 16.57 -4.65 -4.23
CA GLY A 93 15.43 -5.23 -3.51
C GLY A 93 15.04 -4.43 -2.26
N PHE A 94 16.03 -4.01 -1.47
CA PHE A 94 15.78 -3.15 -0.31
C PHE A 94 15.25 -1.80 -0.75
N ARG A 95 15.92 -1.14 -1.71
CA ARG A 95 15.51 0.16 -2.24
C ARG A 95 14.07 0.16 -2.75
N ASP A 96 13.68 -0.87 -3.50
CA ASP A 96 12.36 -0.92 -4.12
C ASP A 96 11.27 -1.21 -3.08
N PHE A 97 11.56 -2.06 -2.09
CA PHE A 97 10.66 -2.34 -0.96
C PHE A 97 10.47 -1.13 -0.05
N THR A 98 11.55 -0.40 0.27
CA THR A 98 11.53 0.74 1.20
C THR A 98 11.31 2.09 0.53
N ARG A 99 11.17 2.16 -0.80
CA ARG A 99 10.93 3.41 -1.55
C ARG A 99 9.81 4.25 -0.93
N ILE A 100 8.75 3.61 -0.47
CA ILE A 100 7.57 4.27 0.10
C ILE A 100 7.78 4.84 1.51
N ALA A 101 8.83 4.42 2.23
CA ALA A 101 9.25 5.06 3.47
C ALA A 101 9.83 6.48 3.27
N GLY A 102 10.12 6.88 2.03
CA GLY A 102 10.48 8.25 1.69
C GLY A 102 9.29 9.22 1.58
N SER A 103 8.08 8.77 1.87
CA SER A 103 6.86 9.58 1.78
C SER A 103 6.75 10.62 2.91
N HIS A 104 5.93 11.65 2.71
CA HIS A 104 5.71 12.72 3.71
C HIS A 104 5.20 12.18 5.06
N PRO A 105 5.95 12.35 6.17
CA PRO A 105 5.58 11.78 7.47
C PRO A 105 4.26 12.31 8.04
N GLU A 106 3.99 13.61 7.89
CA GLU A 106 2.75 14.22 8.41
C GLU A 106 1.50 13.66 7.74
N MET A 107 1.55 13.49 6.41
CA MET A 107 0.46 12.89 5.64
C MET A 107 0.19 11.44 6.09
N TRP A 108 1.26 10.64 6.27
CA TRP A 108 1.11 9.25 6.67
C TRP A 108 0.72 9.07 8.14
N ARG A 109 1.10 10.00 9.02
CA ARG A 109 0.52 10.11 10.37
C ARG A 109 -0.99 10.28 10.28
N ASP A 110 -1.45 11.26 9.50
CA ASP A 110 -2.88 11.59 9.43
C ASP A 110 -3.70 10.46 8.78
N ILE A 111 -3.19 9.84 7.71
CA ILE A 111 -3.80 8.65 7.09
C ILE A 111 -3.90 7.50 8.11
N SER A 112 -2.82 7.23 8.86
CA SER A 112 -2.77 6.13 9.82
C SER A 112 -3.74 6.34 10.97
N LEU A 113 -3.88 7.57 11.46
CA LEU A 113 -4.81 7.91 12.53
C LEU A 113 -6.26 7.91 12.04
N ALA A 114 -6.53 8.41 10.83
CA ALA A 114 -7.86 8.43 10.23
C ALA A 114 -8.39 7.01 9.98
N ASN A 115 -7.53 6.07 9.56
CA ASN A 115 -7.90 4.68 9.28
C ASN A 115 -7.37 3.68 10.34
N LYS A 116 -7.24 4.14 11.60
CA LYS A 116 -6.62 3.38 12.69
C LYS A 116 -7.23 1.99 12.87
N THR A 117 -8.56 1.88 12.86
CA THR A 117 -9.26 0.62 13.17
C THR A 117 -8.94 -0.46 12.15
N ALA A 118 -9.09 -0.18 10.85
CA ALA A 118 -8.76 -1.17 9.82
C ALA A 118 -7.26 -1.47 9.82
N LEU A 119 -6.42 -0.44 9.99
CA LEU A 119 -4.97 -0.61 10.00
C LEU A 119 -4.45 -1.46 11.17
N LEU A 120 -5.08 -1.37 12.36
CA LEU A 120 -4.77 -2.26 13.48
C LEU A 120 -5.12 -3.72 13.17
N SER A 121 -6.26 -3.97 12.52
CA SER A 121 -6.64 -5.32 12.09
C SER A 121 -5.61 -5.90 11.11
N GLU A 122 -5.15 -5.09 10.15
CA GLU A 122 -4.12 -5.48 9.18
C GLU A 122 -2.76 -5.75 9.84
N LEU A 123 -2.36 -4.94 10.84
CA LEU A 123 -1.14 -5.17 11.61
C LEU A 123 -1.19 -6.49 12.39
N ILE A 124 -2.33 -6.81 13.04
CA ILE A 124 -2.52 -8.07 13.76
C ILE A 124 -2.40 -9.26 12.80
N ALA A 125 -3.06 -9.18 11.64
CA ALA A 125 -2.97 -10.23 10.62
C ALA A 125 -1.52 -10.42 10.14
N TYR A 126 -0.81 -9.33 9.87
CA TYR A 126 0.58 -9.39 9.43
C TYR A 126 1.54 -9.90 10.51
N GLN A 127 1.31 -9.57 11.78
CA GLN A 127 2.07 -10.13 12.89
C GLN A 127 1.93 -11.65 12.98
N ALA A 128 0.76 -12.21 12.68
CA ALA A 128 0.56 -13.65 12.62
C ALA A 128 1.38 -14.29 11.48
N GLU A 129 1.44 -13.66 10.30
CA GLU A 129 2.28 -14.10 9.18
C GLU A 129 3.78 -14.11 9.56
N LEU A 130 4.26 -13.05 10.24
CA LEU A 130 5.64 -12.99 10.74
C LEU A 130 5.91 -14.07 11.79
N ALA A 131 4.96 -14.33 12.68
CA ALA A 131 5.08 -15.38 13.69
C ALA A 131 5.16 -16.77 13.04
N GLN A 132 4.38 -17.02 11.99
CA GLN A 132 4.46 -18.27 11.22
C GLN A 132 5.82 -18.43 10.55
N LEU A 133 6.31 -17.39 9.86
CA LEU A 133 7.65 -17.43 9.24
C LEU A 133 8.76 -17.69 10.25
N LYS A 134 8.68 -17.04 11.41
CA LYS A 134 9.61 -17.26 12.53
C LYS A 134 9.58 -18.72 12.99
N GLN A 135 8.39 -19.29 13.22
CA GLN A 135 8.26 -20.67 13.67
C GLN A 135 8.83 -21.67 12.65
N LEU A 136 8.59 -21.44 11.35
CA LEU A 136 9.15 -22.27 10.29
C LEU A 136 10.69 -22.24 10.29
N LEU A 137 11.28 -21.07 10.52
CA LEU A 137 12.74 -20.91 10.65
C LEU A 137 13.29 -21.59 11.91
N GLU A 138 12.64 -21.41 13.07
CA GLU A 138 13.05 -22.01 14.34
C GLU A 138 13.04 -23.55 14.29
N ASN A 139 12.12 -24.12 13.51
CA ASN A 139 12.00 -25.57 13.33
C ASN A 139 12.83 -26.11 12.16
N GLU A 140 13.58 -25.26 11.44
CA GLU A 140 14.28 -25.61 10.20
C GLU A 140 13.36 -26.28 9.15
N ASP A 141 12.07 -25.89 9.13
CA ASP A 141 11.05 -26.47 8.25
C ASP A 141 11.15 -25.89 6.83
N GLY A 142 12.10 -26.42 6.06
CA GLY A 142 12.31 -26.03 4.67
C GLY A 142 11.11 -26.28 3.75
N ALA A 143 10.35 -27.36 3.99
CA ALA A 143 9.18 -27.67 3.18
C ALA A 143 8.03 -26.68 3.44
N GLY A 144 7.81 -26.31 4.71
CA GLY A 144 6.83 -25.30 5.10
C GLY A 144 7.17 -23.91 4.56
N LEU A 145 8.46 -23.51 4.59
CA LEU A 145 8.93 -22.27 3.97
C LEU A 145 8.66 -22.26 2.47
N GLN A 146 9.05 -23.33 1.76
CA GLN A 146 8.83 -23.43 0.32
C GLN A 146 7.34 -23.31 -0.02
N ALA A 147 6.47 -24.04 0.69
CA ALA A 147 5.04 -23.98 0.47
C ALA A 147 4.47 -22.56 0.68
N LEU A 148 4.94 -21.84 1.70
CA LEU A 148 4.53 -20.45 1.94
C LEU A 148 4.99 -19.53 0.79
N PHE A 149 6.25 -19.63 0.37
CA PHE A 149 6.81 -18.82 -0.72
C PHE A 149 6.13 -19.11 -2.06
N GLU A 150 5.78 -20.35 -2.35
CA GLU A 150 5.06 -20.73 -3.57
C GLU A 150 3.66 -20.13 -3.63
N ARG A 151 2.92 -20.14 -2.51
CA ARG A 151 1.60 -19.48 -2.42
C ARG A 151 1.72 -17.98 -2.70
N ALA A 152 2.66 -17.30 -2.04
CA ALA A 152 2.89 -15.86 -2.20
C ALA A 152 3.33 -15.51 -3.64
N SER A 153 4.29 -16.26 -4.19
CA SER A 153 4.82 -16.08 -5.55
C SER A 153 3.72 -16.28 -6.59
N THR A 154 2.91 -17.34 -6.46
CA THR A 154 1.79 -17.62 -7.37
C THR A 154 0.77 -16.49 -7.36
N ALA A 155 0.34 -16.04 -6.19
CA ALA A 155 -0.62 -14.93 -6.06
C ALA A 155 -0.08 -13.64 -6.71
N ARG A 156 1.17 -13.28 -6.44
CA ARG A 156 1.82 -12.07 -6.98
C ARG A 156 1.96 -12.11 -8.50
N ASN A 157 2.33 -13.26 -9.06
CA ASN A 157 2.51 -13.44 -10.50
C ASN A 157 1.17 -13.46 -11.25
N ALA A 158 0.12 -14.04 -10.65
CA ALA A 158 -1.23 -14.00 -11.19
C ALA A 158 -1.81 -12.57 -11.18
N TRP A 159 -1.48 -11.75 -10.18
CA TRP A 159 -1.83 -10.32 -10.18
C TRP A 159 -1.07 -9.55 -11.26
N ALA A 160 0.24 -9.78 -11.42
CA ALA A 160 1.07 -9.10 -12.43
C ALA A 160 0.51 -9.30 -13.85
N LYS A 161 0.23 -10.55 -14.22
CA LYS A 161 -0.28 -10.91 -15.55
C LYS A 161 -1.63 -10.25 -15.88
N ARG A 162 -2.48 -9.99 -14.87
CA ARG A 162 -3.76 -9.30 -15.06
C ARG A 162 -3.60 -7.79 -15.23
N LYS A 163 -2.49 -7.21 -14.78
CA LYS A 163 -2.19 -5.78 -14.94
C LYS A 163 -1.58 -5.45 -16.30
N ASP A 164 -0.92 -6.43 -16.93
CA ASP A 164 -0.29 -6.28 -18.25
C ASP A 164 -1.24 -6.63 -19.42
N GLN A 165 -2.46 -7.08 -19.11
CA GLN A 165 -3.58 -7.32 -20.02
C GLN A 165 -4.53 -6.13 -20.02
#